data_AF-A0A1G8V1B3-F1
#
_entry.id   AF-A0A1G8V1B3-F1
#
_cell.length_a   1.000
_cell.length_b   1.000
_cell.length_c   1.000
_cell.angle_alpha   90.00
_cell.angle_beta   90.00
_cell.angle_gamma   90.00
#
_symmetry.space_group_name_H-M   'P 1'
#
loop_
_entity.id
_entity.type
_entity.pdbx_description
1 polymer ?
#
loop_
_entity_poly.entity_id
_entity_poly.type
_entity_poly.pdbx_seq_one_letter_code
_entity_poly.pdbx_strand_id
1 'polypeptide(L)'
;MLETYRDGVSVADIARKHEISAPQLHAWRRAARDGLLPMPDDDALEFLPVSVSDDAGDSREGRSASLVLELGDIRILVPPTFDAPHLSRVIAAVRGGS
;
A
#
# COMPACT_ATOMS: atom_id res chain seq x y z
N MET A 1 0.19 -19.70 11.56
CA MET A 1 -0.77 -20.33 10.61
C MET A 1 -0.79 -21.86 10.72
N LEU A 2 0.35 -22.57 10.72
CA LEU A 2 0.37 -24.06 10.85
C LEU A 2 -0.41 -24.61 12.06
N GLU A 3 -0.46 -23.87 13.18
CA GLU A 3 -1.13 -24.33 14.41
C GLU A 3 -2.66 -24.49 14.25
N THR A 4 -3.32 -23.77 13.34
CA THR A 4 -4.78 -23.91 13.08
C THR A 4 -5.14 -25.10 12.19
N TYR A 5 -4.14 -25.80 11.62
CA TYR A 5 -4.34 -26.95 10.74
C TYR A 5 -4.03 -28.28 11.44
N ARG A 6 -3.59 -28.26 12.70
CA ARG A 6 -3.48 -29.47 13.52
C ARG A 6 -4.89 -29.97 13.89
N ASP A 7 -5.11 -31.27 13.77
CA ASP A 7 -6.39 -31.89 14.14
C ASP A 7 -6.73 -31.61 15.61
N GLY A 8 -7.99 -31.26 15.87
CA GLY A 8 -8.51 -30.95 17.21
C GLY A 8 -8.30 -29.52 17.71
N VAL A 9 -7.65 -28.64 16.93
CA VAL A 9 -7.44 -27.24 17.32
C VAL A 9 -8.59 -26.35 16.85
N SER A 10 -9.28 -25.70 17.79
CA SER A 10 -10.30 -24.70 17.49
C SER A 10 -9.65 -23.42 16.98
N VAL A 11 -10.12 -22.93 15.83
CA VAL A 11 -9.71 -21.64 15.26
C VAL A 11 -9.95 -20.48 16.24
N ALA A 12 -10.99 -20.58 17.07
CA ALA A 12 -11.34 -19.56 18.06
C ALA A 12 -10.32 -19.50 19.22
N ASP A 13 -9.76 -20.63 19.63
CA ASP A 13 -8.75 -20.67 20.68
C ASP A 13 -7.42 -20.09 20.19
N ILE A 14 -7.06 -20.36 18.94
CA ILE A 14 -5.87 -19.77 18.30
C ILE A 14 -6.04 -18.27 18.07
N ALA A 15 -7.21 -17.83 17.63
CA ALA A 15 -7.55 -16.42 17.50
C ALA A 15 -7.36 -15.70 18.84
N ARG A 16 -7.89 -16.26 19.94
CA ARG A 16 -7.74 -15.69 21.29
C ARG A 16 -6.29 -15.67 21.76
N LYS A 17 -5.53 -16.75 21.54
CA LYS A 17 -4.11 -16.86 21.93
C LYS A 17 -3.23 -15.80 21.26
N HIS A 18 -3.54 -15.41 20.03
CA HIS A 18 -2.77 -14.44 19.27
C HIS A 18 -3.43 -13.06 19.18
N GLU A 19 -4.51 -12.82 19.92
CA GLU A 19 -5.27 -11.56 19.89
C GLU A 19 -5.73 -11.16 18.48
N ILE A 20 -5.99 -12.16 17.62
CA ILE A 20 -6.48 -11.98 16.25
C ILE A 20 -8.00 -12.17 16.24
N SER A 21 -8.70 -11.41 15.41
CA SER A 21 -10.13 -11.61 15.17
C SER A 21 -10.43 -13.00 14.59
N ALA A 22 -11.32 -13.77 15.23
CA ALA A 22 -11.68 -15.11 14.77
C ALA A 22 -12.30 -15.13 13.35
N PRO A 23 -13.26 -14.24 13.00
CA PRO A 23 -13.74 -14.11 11.62
C PRO A 23 -12.63 -13.82 10.61
N GLN A 24 -11.67 -12.95 10.97
CA GLN A 24 -10.55 -12.59 10.11
C GLN A 24 -9.59 -13.75 9.90
N LEU A 25 -9.27 -14.49 10.96
CA LEU A 25 -8.44 -15.69 10.88
C LEU A 25 -9.10 -16.78 10.02
N HIS A 26 -10.43 -16.93 10.09
CA HIS A 26 -11.18 -17.82 9.19
C HIS A 26 -11.10 -17.38 7.73
N ALA A 27 -11.23 -16.09 7.45
CA ALA A 27 -11.11 -15.54 6.09
C ALA A 27 -9.71 -15.78 5.50
N TRP A 28 -8.65 -15.51 6.27
CA TRP A 28 -7.27 -15.77 5.85
C TRP A 28 -7.01 -17.27 5.62
N ARG A 29 -7.51 -18.14 6.49
CA ARG A 29 -7.39 -19.60 6.32
C ARG A 29 -8.08 -20.09 5.04
N ARG A 30 -9.19 -19.48 4.65
CA ARG A 30 -9.88 -19.78 3.39
C ARG A 30 -9.08 -19.27 2.19
N ALA A 31 -8.66 -18.01 2.21
CA ALA A 31 -7.86 -17.41 1.14
C ALA A 31 -6.55 -18.17 0.87
N ALA A 32 -5.88 -18.64 1.93
CA ALA A 32 -4.68 -19.47 1.78
C ALA A 32 -4.97 -20.83 1.10
N ARG A 33 -6.10 -21.48 1.41
CA ARG A 33 -6.51 -22.71 0.71
C ARG A 33 -6.87 -22.47 -0.75
N ASP A 34 -7.46 -21.32 -1.02
CA ASP A 34 -7.84 -20.90 -2.38
C ASP A 34 -6.62 -20.39 -3.18
N GLY A 35 -5.40 -20.45 -2.62
CA GLY A 35 -4.15 -20.03 -3.27
C GLY A 35 -4.00 -18.51 -3.41
N LEU A 36 -4.86 -17.74 -2.73
CA LEU A 36 -4.87 -16.27 -2.76
C LEU A 36 -3.88 -15.65 -1.76
N LEU A 37 -3.38 -16.45 -0.81
CA LEU A 37 -2.33 -16.06 0.12
C LEU A 37 -1.18 -17.07 0.03
N PRO A 38 0.08 -16.61 -0.03
CA PRO A 38 1.24 -17.49 0.05
C PRO A 38 1.27 -18.24 1.38
N MET A 39 1.73 -19.49 1.34
CA MET A 39 1.83 -20.32 2.54
C MET A 39 3.16 -20.05 3.27
N PRO A 40 3.26 -20.25 4.59
CA PRO A 40 4.48 -19.97 5.36
C PRO A 40 5.73 -20.69 4.85
N ASP A 41 5.55 -21.82 4.16
CA ASP A 41 6.62 -22.63 3.56
C ASP A 41 6.96 -22.18 2.12
N ASP A 42 6.28 -21.15 1.57
CA ASP A 42 6.76 -20.45 0.38
C ASP A 42 8.00 -19.64 0.76
N ASP A 43 9.15 -19.97 0.16
CA ASP A 43 10.41 -19.23 0.27
C ASP A 43 10.30 -17.73 -0.12
N ALA A 44 9.13 -17.30 -0.61
CA ALA A 44 8.82 -15.94 -1.07
C ALA A 44 8.26 -14.99 0.00
N LEU A 45 8.07 -15.46 1.25
CA LEU A 45 7.53 -14.61 2.33
C LEU A 45 8.62 -13.76 2.99
N GLU A 46 8.97 -12.65 2.35
CA GLU A 46 9.80 -11.61 2.96
C GLU A 46 8.94 -10.46 3.48
N PHE A 47 9.08 -10.12 4.77
CA PHE A 47 8.47 -8.93 5.33
C PHE A 47 9.27 -7.70 4.88
N LEU A 48 8.74 -6.99 3.89
CA LEU A 48 9.32 -5.72 3.48
C LEU A 48 8.95 -4.62 4.51
N PRO A 49 9.93 -3.82 4.97
CA PRO A 49 9.64 -2.71 5.86
C PRO A 49 8.75 -1.69 5.14
N VAL A 50 7.56 -1.45 5.69
CA VAL A 50 6.67 -0.39 5.22
C VAL A 50 6.90 0.88 6.04
N SER A 51 7.35 1.94 5.39
CA SER A 51 7.38 3.27 5.97
C SER A 51 6.04 3.94 5.71
N VAL A 52 5.27 4.21 6.77
CA VAL A 52 4.08 5.05 6.68
C VAL A 52 4.56 6.49 6.69
N SER A 53 4.56 7.12 5.53
CA SER A 53 4.64 8.59 5.45
C SER A 53 3.30 9.14 5.94
N ASP A 54 3.32 10.17 6.78
CA ASP A 54 2.13 10.88 7.25
C ASP A 54 1.50 11.73 6.14
N ASP A 55 1.28 11.16 4.95
CA ASP A 55 0.29 11.69 4.04
C ASP A 55 -1.05 11.07 4.43
N ALA A 56 -1.75 11.76 5.33
CA ALA A 56 -3.14 11.45 5.65
C ALA A 56 -4.02 11.71 4.41
N GLY A 57 -4.00 10.79 3.46
CA GLY A 57 -4.80 10.79 2.24
C GLY A 57 -5.82 9.65 2.28
N ASP A 58 -7.00 9.94 2.84
CA ASP A 58 -8.20 9.12 2.78
C ASP A 58 -8.37 8.51 1.38
N SER A 59 -8.15 7.20 1.30
CA SER A 59 -8.34 6.37 0.10
C SER A 59 -9.84 6.25 -0.18
N ARG A 60 -10.41 7.33 -0.69
CA ARG A 60 -11.73 7.40 -1.32
C ARG A 60 -11.58 8.10 -2.65
N GLU A 61 -11.77 7.31 -3.70
CA GLU A 61 -12.22 7.68 -5.04
C GLU A 61 -11.44 8.79 -5.77
N GLY A 62 -10.61 8.39 -6.74
CA GLY A 62 -10.43 9.12 -8.00
C GLY A 62 -9.94 10.57 -7.94
N ARG A 63 -9.23 11.00 -6.90
CA ARG A 63 -8.66 12.35 -6.83
C ARG A 63 -7.33 12.38 -7.56
N SER A 64 -7.36 12.93 -8.76
CA SER A 64 -6.23 13.32 -9.61
C SER A 64 -4.92 13.46 -8.82
N ALA A 65 -4.04 12.48 -8.95
CA ALA A 65 -2.75 12.49 -8.28
C ALA A 65 -1.94 13.70 -8.76
N SER A 66 -1.26 14.38 -7.84
CA SER A 66 -0.34 15.46 -8.20
C SER A 66 0.78 14.90 -9.08
N LEU A 67 1.12 15.62 -10.15
CA LEU A 67 2.20 15.25 -11.06
C LEU A 67 3.52 15.81 -10.54
N VAL A 68 4.57 15.00 -10.46
CA VAL A 68 5.93 15.46 -10.15
C VAL A 68 6.74 15.53 -11.43
N LEU A 69 7.32 16.70 -11.71
CA LEU A 69 8.25 16.93 -12.82
C LEU A 69 9.66 17.11 -12.28
N GLU A 70 10.62 16.35 -12.81
CA GLU A 70 12.04 16.51 -12.51
C GLU A 70 12.75 17.13 -13.73
N LEU A 71 13.37 18.29 -13.53
CA LEU A 71 14.14 19.02 -14.54
C LEU A 71 15.56 19.23 -14.01
N GLY A 72 16.45 18.26 -14.24
CA GLY A 72 17.81 18.31 -13.69
C GLY A 72 17.79 18.24 -12.17
N ASP A 73 18.29 19.28 -11.52
CA ASP A 73 18.30 19.48 -10.06
C ASP A 73 17.00 20.11 -9.52
N ILE A 74 16.08 20.51 -10.39
CA ILE A 74 14.84 21.17 -10.03
C ILE A 74 13.68 20.15 -9.99
N ARG A 75 12.93 20.15 -8.90
CA ARG A 75 11.70 19.35 -8.74
C ARG A 75 10.49 20.28 -8.66
N ILE A 76 9.48 20.00 -9.47
CA ILE A 76 8.22 20.74 -9.52
C ILE A 76 7.07 19.79 -9.17
N LEU A 77 6.34 20.10 -8.10
CA LEU A 77 5.10 19.41 -7.74
C LEU A 77 3.92 20.17 -8.35
N VAL A 78 3.11 19.48 -9.15
CA VAL A 78 1.97 20.05 -9.87
C VAL A 78 0.68 19.46 -9.28
N PRO A 79 -0.06 20.24 -8.48
CA PRO A 79 -1.37 19.82 -8.00
C PRO A 79 -2.36 19.61 -9.15
N PRO A 80 -3.39 18.78 -8.97
CA PRO A 80 -4.40 18.53 -10.00
C PRO A 80 -5.24 19.77 -10.37
N THR A 81 -5.28 20.77 -9.50
CA THR A 81 -5.98 22.05 -9.73
C THR A 81 -5.14 23.04 -10.53
N PHE A 82 -3.91 22.67 -10.89
CA PHE A 82 -2.98 23.55 -11.57
C PHE A 82 -3.27 23.58 -13.07
N ASP A 83 -3.51 24.77 -13.63
CA ASP A 83 -3.91 24.90 -15.03
C ASP A 83 -2.72 24.78 -16.00
N ALA A 84 -2.97 24.14 -17.15
CA ALA A 84 -1.95 23.87 -18.15
C ALA A 84 -1.24 25.15 -18.71
N PRO A 85 -1.94 26.28 -18.94
CA PRO A 85 -1.28 27.52 -19.36
C PRO A 85 -0.30 28.05 -18.31
N HIS A 86 -0.66 28.00 -17.02
CA HIS A 86 0.23 28.40 -15.93
C HIS A 86 1.43 27.45 -15.81
N LEU A 87 1.23 26.13 -15.94
CA LEU A 87 2.33 25.17 -15.89
C LEU A 87 3.35 25.42 -17.00
N SER A 88 2.86 25.73 -18.20
CA SER A 88 3.71 26.07 -19.35
C SER A 88 4.57 27.31 -19.08
N ARG A 89 4.02 28.33 -18.41
CA ARG A 89 4.77 29.53 -18.02
C ARG A 89 5.85 29.24 -16.98
N VAL A 90 5.54 28.42 -15.98
CA VAL A 90 6.52 28.00 -14.96
C VAL A 90 7.66 27.22 -15.60
N ILE A 91 7.36 26.25 -16.46
CA ILE A 91 8.38 25.47 -17.18
C ILE A 91 9.24 26.39 -18.06
N ALA A 92 8.64 27.34 -18.78
CA ALA A 92 9.39 28.30 -19.60
C ALA A 92 10.31 29.20 -18.76
N ALA A 93 9.83 29.70 -17.61
CA ALA A 93 10.62 30.51 -16.70
C ALA A 93 11.81 29.73 -16.12
N VAL A 94 11.59 28.48 -15.72
CA VAL A 94 12.64 27.59 -15.20
C VAL A 94 13.71 27.32 -16.25
N ARG A 95 13.32 27.10 -17.52
CA ARG A 95 14.28 26.89 -18.61
C ARG A 95 15.04 28.15 -19.04
N GLY A 96 14.44 29.33 -18.90
CA GLY A 96 15.06 30.60 -19.30
C GLY A 96 15.99 31.21 -18.25
N GLY A 97 15.94 30.72 -17.00
CA GLY A 97 16.81 31.14 -15.91
C GLY A 97 18.04 30.24 -15.69
N SER A 98 18.25 29.23 -16.54
CA SER A 98 19.36 28.29 -16.48
C SER A 98 20.41 28.53 -17.56
#